data_AF-A0A522IIB1-F1
#
_entry.id   AF-A0A522IIB1-F1
#
_cell.length_a   1.000
_cell.length_b   1.000
_cell.length_c   1.000
_cell.angle_alpha   90.00
_cell.angle_beta   90.00
_cell.angle_gamma   90.00
#
_symmetry.space_group_name_H-M   'P 1'
#
loop_
_entity.id
_entity.type
_entity.pdbx_description
1 polymer ?
#
loop_
_entity_poly.entity_id
_entity_poly.type
_entity_poly.pdbx_seq_one_letter_code
_entity_poly.pdbx_strand_id
1 'polypeptide(L)'
;MTAGPTSPSTLDAPLPPANFGRAQLPVFELNLAATNLYRVHRRSYGPIFYNRRSSSSTTFRFDAPNDEYGVLYASPSFDACLAETLLQHPQLASFLDRYDIGIAVSDGTRWRT
;
A
#
# COMPACT_ATOMS: atom_id res chain seq x y z
N MET A 1 36.88 23.85 -6.26
CA MET A 1 36.68 22.45 -5.84
C MET A 1 35.18 22.20 -5.83
N THR A 2 34.68 21.51 -6.83
CA THR A 2 33.24 21.33 -7.08
C THR A 2 32.76 20.13 -6.26
N ALA A 3 31.82 20.34 -5.34
CA ALA A 3 31.20 19.26 -4.59
C ALA A 3 30.43 18.35 -5.58
N GLY A 4 30.78 17.07 -5.62
CA GLY A 4 30.03 16.05 -6.37
C GLY A 4 28.64 15.82 -5.76
N PRO A 5 27.70 15.23 -6.51
CA PRO A 5 26.35 15.01 -6.03
C PRO A 5 26.39 14.07 -4.82
N THR A 6 25.83 14.53 -3.69
CA THR A 6 25.57 13.71 -2.52
C THR A 6 24.58 12.61 -2.89
N SER A 7 25.08 11.38 -3.07
CA SER A 7 24.24 10.19 -3.12
C SER A 7 23.36 10.17 -1.87
N PRO A 8 22.05 9.88 -1.96
CA PRO A 8 21.19 9.80 -0.79
C PRO A 8 21.75 8.72 0.13
N SER A 9 22.16 9.14 1.33
CA SER A 9 22.76 8.28 2.33
C SER A 9 21.82 7.12 2.66
N THR A 10 22.37 5.93 2.53
CA THR A 10 22.00 4.67 3.16
C THR A 10 21.24 4.89 4.47
N LEU A 11 19.91 4.69 4.44
CA LEU A 11 19.24 4.09 5.58
C LEU A 11 19.97 2.75 5.81
N ASP A 12 20.44 2.47 7.03
CA ASP A 12 21.08 1.20 7.46
C ASP A 12 20.11 0.01 7.38
N ALA A 13 19.25 -0.03 6.38
CA ALA A 13 18.39 -1.16 6.08
C ALA A 13 19.28 -2.32 5.64
N PRO A 14 19.12 -3.51 6.22
CA PRO A 14 19.87 -4.68 5.79
C PRO A 14 19.60 -4.93 4.31
N LEU A 15 20.64 -5.38 3.59
CA LEU A 15 20.46 -5.87 2.23
C LEU A 15 19.39 -6.98 2.23
N PRO A 16 18.56 -7.05 1.18
CA PRO A 16 17.62 -8.15 1.06
C PRO A 16 18.37 -9.49 1.11
N PRO A 17 17.75 -10.54 1.67
CA PRO A 17 18.37 -11.86 1.74
C PRO A 17 18.74 -12.37 0.34
N ALA A 18 19.81 -13.15 0.21
CA ALA A 18 20.36 -13.58 -1.09
C ALA A 18 19.35 -14.34 -1.97
N ASN A 19 18.35 -14.98 -1.37
CA ASN A 19 17.29 -15.70 -2.06
C ASN A 19 16.02 -14.88 -2.31
N PHE A 20 16.02 -13.55 -2.07
CA PHE A 20 14.83 -12.70 -2.18
C PHE A 20 14.12 -12.83 -3.53
N GLY A 21 14.86 -12.87 -4.64
CA GLY A 21 14.28 -13.03 -5.99
C GLY A 21 13.70 -14.41 -6.31
N ARG A 22 13.90 -15.40 -5.42
CA ARG A 22 13.35 -16.76 -5.53
C ARG A 22 12.43 -17.12 -4.37
N ALA A 23 12.30 -16.24 -3.37
CA ALA A 23 11.44 -16.48 -2.23
C ALA A 23 10.00 -16.55 -2.73
N GLN A 24 9.29 -17.61 -2.34
CA GLN A 24 7.85 -17.68 -2.58
C GLN A 24 7.17 -16.66 -1.68
N LEU A 25 6.39 -15.76 -2.29
CA LEU A 25 5.55 -14.85 -1.52
C LEU A 25 4.50 -15.69 -0.78
N PRO A 26 4.39 -15.54 0.54
CA PRO A 26 3.38 -16.26 1.28
C PRO A 26 2.01 -15.69 0.91
N VAL A 27 1.10 -16.57 0.48
CA VAL A 27 -0.28 -16.24 0.16
C VAL A 27 -1.17 -16.84 1.23
N PHE A 28 -2.03 -16.01 1.80
CA PHE A 28 -2.97 -16.41 2.85
C PHE A 28 -4.37 -15.96 2.49
N GLU A 29 -5.36 -16.79 2.82
CA GLU A 29 -6.74 -16.35 2.87
C GLU A 29 -7.01 -15.71 4.23
N LEU A 30 -7.58 -14.51 4.21
CA LEU A 30 -7.88 -13.76 5.42
C LEU A 30 -9.36 -13.87 5.76
N ASN A 31 -9.67 -14.26 6.99
CA ASN A 31 -11.04 -14.22 7.50
C ASN A 31 -11.42 -12.78 7.89
N LEU A 32 -12.14 -12.09 7.01
CA LEU A 32 -12.60 -10.72 7.22
C LEU A 32 -13.66 -10.59 8.33
N ALA A 33 -14.32 -11.69 8.72
CA ALA A 33 -15.23 -11.70 9.87
C ALA A 33 -14.48 -11.70 11.22
N ALA A 34 -13.17 -11.95 11.20
CA ALA A 34 -12.33 -12.02 12.40
C ALA A 34 -11.16 -11.03 12.36
N THR A 35 -10.93 -10.37 11.23
CA THR A 35 -9.78 -9.47 11.03
C THR A 35 -10.24 -8.12 10.51
N ASN A 36 -9.94 -7.06 11.26
CA ASN A 36 -10.09 -5.70 10.76
C ASN A 36 -9.04 -5.44 9.68
N LEU A 37 -9.43 -4.70 8.64
CA LEU A 37 -8.51 -4.19 7.62
C LEU A 37 -8.57 -2.67 7.57
N TYR A 38 -7.40 -2.06 7.57
CA TYR A 38 -7.21 -0.63 7.39
C TYR A 38 -6.71 -0.36 5.99
N ARG A 39 -7.24 0.69 5.37
CA ARG A 39 -6.80 1.17 4.07
C ARG A 39 -6.80 2.68 4.02
N VAL A 40 -5.66 3.27 3.72
CA VAL A 40 -5.61 4.67 3.27
C VAL A 40 -5.82 4.70 1.76
N HIS A 41 -6.74 5.53 1.29
CA HIS A 41 -7.09 5.63 -0.13
C HIS A 41 -7.40 7.07 -0.51
N ARG A 42 -7.35 7.39 -1.80
CA ARG A 42 -7.73 8.73 -2.26
C ARG A 42 -9.23 8.94 -2.09
N ARG A 43 -9.63 10.14 -1.68
CA ARG A 43 -11.04 10.54 -1.50
C ARG A 43 -11.90 10.37 -2.76
N SER A 44 -11.27 10.43 -3.93
CA SER A 44 -11.94 10.22 -5.21
C SER A 44 -12.38 8.76 -5.45
N TYR A 45 -11.96 7.82 -4.62
CA TYR A 45 -12.33 6.42 -4.70
C TYR A 45 -13.12 6.01 -3.46
N GLY A 46 -13.93 4.95 -3.60
CA GLY A 46 -14.54 4.31 -2.45
C GLY A 46 -13.52 3.50 -1.63
N PRO A 47 -13.84 3.18 -0.37
CA PRO A 47 -12.96 2.39 0.50
C PRO A 47 -12.72 0.97 -0.03
N ILE A 48 -13.69 0.40 -0.76
CA ILE A 48 -13.51 -0.80 -1.59
C ILE A 48 -13.30 -0.36 -3.03
N PHE A 49 -12.04 -0.35 -3.45
CA PHE A 49 -11.64 -0.01 -4.82
C PHE A 49 -10.45 -0.86 -5.20
N TYR A 50 -10.65 -1.76 -6.14
CA TYR A 50 -9.61 -2.64 -6.64
C TYR A 50 -8.90 -1.97 -7.83
N ASN A 51 -7.62 -1.66 -7.67
CA ASN A 51 -6.80 -1.09 -8.73
C ASN A 51 -6.67 -2.08 -9.88
N ARG A 52 -6.81 -1.60 -11.10
CA ARG A 52 -6.49 -2.34 -12.31
C ARG A 52 -5.51 -1.53 -13.14
N ARG A 53 -4.59 -2.22 -13.79
CA ARG A 53 -3.53 -1.59 -14.58
C ARG A 53 -4.11 -0.91 -15.82
N SER A 54 -5.20 -1.43 -16.36
CA SER A 54 -5.91 -0.85 -17.51
C SER A 54 -6.65 0.45 -17.18
N SER A 55 -7.09 0.65 -15.95
CA SER A 55 -7.91 1.80 -15.53
C SER A 55 -7.18 2.81 -14.65
N SER A 56 -5.90 2.56 -14.34
CA SER A 56 -5.10 3.38 -13.44
C SER A 56 -3.86 3.94 -14.12
N SER A 57 -3.57 5.21 -13.85
CA SER A 57 -2.31 5.86 -14.26
C SER A 57 -1.10 5.36 -13.47
N THR A 58 -1.31 4.55 -12.44
CA THR A 58 -0.25 4.04 -11.55
C THR A 58 -0.32 2.53 -11.48
N THR A 59 0.81 1.88 -11.80
CA THR A 59 1.01 0.45 -11.58
C THR A 59 1.69 0.25 -10.23
N PHE A 60 1.09 -0.51 -9.33
CA PHE A 60 1.66 -0.84 -8.03
C PHE A 60 2.38 -2.20 -8.05
N ARG A 61 3.15 -2.48 -6.98
CA ARG A 61 4.13 -3.59 -6.91
C ARG A 61 3.50 -4.97 -7.07
N PHE A 62 2.28 -5.16 -6.57
CA PHE A 62 1.57 -6.44 -6.54
C PHE A 62 0.31 -6.42 -7.42
N ASP A 63 0.20 -5.47 -8.36
CA ASP A 63 -0.89 -5.49 -9.32
C ASP A 63 -0.78 -6.73 -10.22
N ALA A 64 -1.94 -7.26 -10.61
CA ALA A 64 -1.99 -8.41 -11.51
C ALA A 64 -1.29 -8.06 -12.83
N PRO A 65 -0.24 -8.81 -13.22
CA PRO A 65 0.63 -8.40 -14.32
C PRO A 65 -0.10 -8.29 -15.65
N ASN A 66 -1.11 -9.14 -15.88
CA ASN A 66 -1.93 -9.17 -17.09
C ASN A 66 -3.35 -8.60 -16.88
N ASP A 67 -3.57 -7.83 -15.82
CA ASP A 67 -4.88 -7.20 -15.52
C ASP A 67 -6.05 -8.19 -15.31
N GLU A 68 -5.73 -9.45 -14.99
CA GLU A 68 -6.68 -10.55 -14.84
C GLU A 68 -7.62 -10.41 -13.63
N TYR A 69 -7.24 -9.61 -12.63
CA TYR A 69 -8.09 -9.20 -11.51
C TYR A 69 -7.65 -7.84 -10.97
N GLY A 70 -8.51 -7.20 -10.19
CA GLY A 70 -8.16 -5.96 -9.49
C GLY A 70 -7.54 -6.24 -8.12
N VAL A 71 -6.64 -5.36 -7.68
CA VAL A 71 -5.89 -5.52 -6.42
C VAL A 71 -6.20 -4.38 -5.46
N LEU A 72 -6.46 -4.72 -4.19
CA LEU A 72 -6.70 -3.76 -3.11
C LEU A 72 -5.58 -3.88 -2.07
N TYR A 73 -4.94 -2.76 -1.77
CA TYR A 73 -3.89 -2.67 -0.75
C TYR A 73 -4.54 -2.28 0.58
N ALA A 74 -4.37 -3.13 1.59
CA ALA A 74 -4.84 -2.93 2.96
C ALA A 74 -3.92 -3.68 3.93
N SER A 75 -4.02 -3.35 5.22
CA SER A 75 -3.24 -4.00 6.28
C SER A 75 -4.11 -4.23 7.51
N PRO A 76 -3.91 -5.34 8.27
CA PRO A 76 -4.53 -5.52 9.57
C PRO A 76 -3.95 -4.60 10.66
N SER A 77 -2.82 -3.95 10.38
CA SER A 77 -2.20 -2.94 11.26
C SER A 77 -2.40 -1.55 10.68
N PHE A 78 -3.01 -0.67 11.47
CA PHE A 78 -3.18 0.73 11.14
C PHE A 78 -1.83 1.43 10.92
N ASP A 79 -0.88 1.22 11.84
CA ASP A 79 0.45 1.84 11.78
C ASP A 79 1.20 1.45 10.50
N ALA A 80 1.12 0.17 10.12
CA ALA A 80 1.73 -0.29 8.87
C ALA A 80 1.07 0.34 7.64
N CYS A 81 -0.26 0.46 7.64
CA CYS A 81 -1.00 1.09 6.55
C CYS A 81 -0.62 2.57 6.38
N LEU A 82 -0.53 3.30 7.50
CA LEU A 82 -0.16 4.71 7.50
C LEU A 82 1.31 4.90 7.08
N ALA A 83 2.22 4.09 7.61
CA ALA A 83 3.65 4.15 7.27
C ALA A 83 3.89 3.93 5.77
N GLU A 84 3.32 2.88 5.18
CA GLU A 84 3.44 2.60 3.73
C GLU A 84 2.95 3.79 2.88
N THR A 85 1.85 4.41 3.28
CA THR A 85 1.27 5.51 2.51
C THR A 85 2.09 6.80 2.64
N LEU A 86 2.58 7.12 3.85
CA LEU A 86 3.41 8.30 4.09
C LEU A 86 4.80 8.17 3.46
N LEU A 87 5.40 6.97 3.47
CA LEU A 87 6.68 6.72 2.80
C LEU A 87 6.58 6.97 1.28
N GLN A 88 5.42 6.69 0.69
CA GLN A 88 5.17 6.95 -0.73
C GLN A 88 4.78 8.41 -1.01
N HIS A 89 4.35 9.16 0.02
CA HIS A 89 3.89 10.55 -0.07
C HIS A 89 4.48 11.41 1.07
N PRO A 90 5.77 11.80 0.98
CA PRO A 90 6.46 12.50 2.07
C PRO A 90 5.90 13.90 2.40
N GLN A 91 5.03 14.46 1.56
CA GLN A 91 4.41 15.78 1.75
C GLN A 91 3.07 15.68 2.48
N LEU A 92 3.11 15.69 3.81
CA LEU A 92 1.97 15.57 4.73
C LEU A 92 0.78 16.50 4.42
N ALA A 93 1.02 17.77 4.10
CA ALA A 93 -0.05 18.73 3.84
C ALA A 93 -0.92 18.32 2.63
N SER A 94 -0.27 17.80 1.59
CA SER A 94 -0.96 17.37 0.37
C SER A 94 -1.60 15.98 0.49
N PHE A 95 -1.21 15.23 1.53
CA PHE A 95 -1.76 13.93 1.87
C PHE A 95 -3.12 14.09 2.56
N LEU A 96 -3.21 14.95 3.58
CA LEU A 96 -4.45 15.15 4.35
C LEU A 96 -5.62 15.68 3.50
N ASP A 97 -5.33 16.41 2.42
CA ASP A 97 -6.35 16.94 1.50
C ASP A 97 -6.88 15.88 0.52
N ARG A 98 -6.06 14.87 0.22
CA ARG A 98 -6.31 13.94 -0.90
C ARG A 98 -6.70 12.53 -0.47
N TYR A 99 -6.46 12.16 0.78
CA TYR A 99 -6.61 10.79 1.26
C TYR A 99 -7.59 10.70 2.44
N ASP A 100 -8.41 9.65 2.44
CA ASP A 100 -9.24 9.22 3.56
C ASP A 100 -8.77 7.85 4.07
N ILE A 101 -9.10 7.57 5.33
CA ILE A 101 -8.86 6.27 5.97
C ILE A 101 -10.15 5.48 5.90
N GLY A 102 -10.17 4.43 5.09
CA GLY A 102 -11.23 3.42 5.10
C GLY A 102 -10.91 2.32 6.11
N ILE A 103 -11.88 1.97 6.94
CA ILE A 103 -11.79 0.85 7.89
C ILE A 103 -12.80 -0.21 7.46
N ALA A 104 -12.33 -1.40 7.08
CA ALA A 104 -13.16 -2.60 7.02
C ALA A 104 -13.26 -3.13 8.44
N VAL A 105 -14.43 -2.99 9.05
CA VAL A 105 -14.70 -3.57 10.37
C VAL A 105 -14.97 -5.07 10.18
N SER A 106 -14.65 -5.87 11.19
CA SER A 106 -14.72 -7.34 11.22
C SER A 106 -16.12 -7.97 10.95
N ASP A 107 -17.09 -7.26 10.38
CA ASP A 107 -18.32 -7.84 9.83
C ASP A 107 -18.25 -8.04 8.30
N GLY A 108 -17.16 -7.63 7.65
CA GLY A 108 -16.90 -7.78 6.22
C GLY A 108 -17.88 -7.05 5.29
N THR A 109 -18.88 -6.35 5.83
CA THR A 109 -20.01 -5.78 5.07
C THR A 109 -20.07 -4.26 5.15
N ARG A 110 -19.32 -3.63 6.08
CA ARG A 110 -19.33 -2.17 6.26
C ARG A 110 -17.93 -1.60 6.31
N TRP A 111 -17.66 -0.68 5.38
CA TRP A 111 -16.50 0.18 5.42
C TRP A 111 -16.92 1.55 5.95
N ARG A 112 -16.20 2.07 6.96
CA ARG A 112 -16.38 3.43 7.47
C ARG A 112 -15.21 4.29 7.00
N THR A 113 -15.50 5.50 6.56
CA THR A 113 -14.55 6.57 6.23
C THR A 113 -14.69 7.68 7.26
#